data_AF-A0A103ELT3-F1
#
_entry.id   AF-A0A103ELT3-F1
#
_cell.length_a   1.000
_cell.length_b   1.000
_cell.length_c   1.000
_cell.angle_alpha   90.00
_cell.angle_beta   90.00
_cell.angle_gamma   90.00
#
_symmetry.space_group_name_H-M   'P 1'
#
loop_
_entity.id
_entity.type
_entity.pdbx_description
1 polymer ?
#
loop_
_entity_poly.entity_id
_entity_poly.type
_entity_poly.pdbx_seq_one_letter_code
_entity_poly.pdbx_strand_id
1 'polypeptide(L)'
;MTTRKYEFVEDDTITTIDGRTLKRIRALVAIGALVAPGNLGGYIESDSNLAHGGNAWVYGDAQVSGNAWVFGDAQVSGNAWVFGDARVSGNAQVSGNAWVFGDAWVFGDARVSGDALVFGDALVFGDAEAIKADLFDVLNQSKAEVPGVITALKEGRVDGTVYSGECACLVGTIAKLRGIDVFSDQLGFKPNSARPAEQFFLSIRKGDTPETNPASKQALEWCEEFLAANAVA
;
A
#
# COMPACT_ATOMS: atom_id res chain seq x y z
N MET A 1 23.79 0.71 -4.75
CA MET A 1 23.30 -0.02 -5.93
C MET A 1 22.27 -1.02 -5.44
N THR A 2 21.01 -0.86 -5.80
CA THR A 2 19.95 -1.83 -5.49
C THR A 2 20.16 -3.07 -6.36
N THR A 3 20.30 -4.23 -5.73
CA THR A 3 20.43 -5.52 -6.44
C THR A 3 19.15 -5.80 -7.21
N ARG A 4 19.25 -6.16 -8.50
CA ARG A 4 18.08 -6.58 -9.29
C ARG A 4 17.49 -7.86 -8.71
N LYS A 5 16.17 -7.83 -8.51
CA LYS A 5 15.41 -8.98 -7.96
C LYS A 5 15.07 -10.03 -9.04
N TYR A 6 14.91 -9.59 -10.28
CA TYR A 6 14.53 -10.44 -11.41
C TYR A 6 15.14 -9.91 -12.71
N GLU A 7 15.09 -10.76 -13.74
CA GLU A 7 15.38 -10.42 -15.13
C GLU A 7 14.16 -10.72 -16.02
N PHE A 8 14.12 -10.10 -17.20
CA PHE A 8 13.18 -10.46 -18.26
C PHE A 8 13.72 -11.62 -19.08
N VAL A 9 12.87 -12.58 -19.38
CA VAL A 9 13.21 -13.68 -20.30
C VAL A 9 13.01 -13.19 -21.74
N GLU A 10 14.09 -13.13 -22.53
CA GLU A 10 14.09 -12.48 -23.85
C GLU A 10 13.06 -13.04 -24.84
N ASP A 11 12.87 -14.36 -24.85
CA ASP A 11 12.01 -15.06 -25.83
C ASP A 11 10.64 -15.50 -25.25
N ASP A 12 10.27 -15.04 -24.05
CA ASP A 12 8.98 -15.38 -23.43
C ASP A 12 8.17 -14.10 -23.18
N THR A 13 7.33 -13.78 -24.17
CA THR A 13 6.48 -12.60 -24.16
C THR A 13 5.05 -12.94 -24.56
N ILE A 14 4.11 -12.14 -24.05
CA ILE A 14 2.71 -12.17 -24.47
C ILE A 14 2.30 -10.77 -24.93
N THR A 15 1.28 -10.72 -25.78
CA THR A 15 0.66 -9.47 -26.20
C THR A 15 -0.75 -9.40 -25.65
N THR A 16 -1.06 -8.33 -24.92
CA THR A 16 -2.40 -8.10 -24.37
C THR A 16 -3.37 -7.66 -25.48
N ILE A 17 -4.67 -7.65 -25.16
CA ILE A 17 -5.72 -7.25 -26.11
C ILE A 17 -5.53 -5.79 -26.59
N ASP A 18 -5.00 -4.91 -25.73
CA ASP A 18 -4.69 -3.51 -26.06
C ASP A 18 -3.31 -3.32 -26.72
N GLY A 19 -2.62 -4.41 -27.07
CA GLY A 19 -1.38 -4.39 -27.86
C GLY A 19 -0.11 -4.13 -27.06
N ARG A 20 -0.15 -4.21 -25.72
CA ARG A 20 1.06 -4.12 -24.88
C ARG A 20 1.81 -5.43 -24.90
N THR A 21 3.14 -5.34 -24.90
CA THR A 21 4.02 -6.51 -24.77
C THR A 21 4.42 -6.68 -23.31
N LEU A 22 4.08 -7.81 -22.73
CA LEU A 22 4.56 -8.19 -21.39
C LEU A 22 5.59 -9.28 -21.53
N LYS A 23 6.57 -9.27 -20.61
CA LYS A 23 7.71 -10.17 -20.60
C LYS A 23 7.66 -11.04 -19.35
N ARG A 24 7.95 -12.32 -19.51
CA ARG A 24 8.07 -13.26 -18.41
C ARG A 24 9.22 -12.82 -17.52
N ILE A 25 9.02 -12.83 -16.20
CA ILE A 25 10.08 -12.55 -15.23
C ILE A 25 10.73 -13.84 -14.73
N ARG A 26 12.02 -13.76 -14.41
CA ARG A 26 12.78 -14.82 -13.75
C ARG A 26 13.50 -14.28 -12.53
N ALA A 27 13.36 -14.94 -11.40
CA ALA A 27 13.99 -14.52 -10.15
C ALA A 27 15.52 -14.64 -10.24
N LEU A 28 16.25 -13.59 -9.83
CA LEU A 28 17.72 -13.60 -9.71
C LEU A 28 18.18 -13.94 -8.28
N VAL A 29 17.28 -13.78 -7.31
CA VAL A 29 17.50 -14.02 -5.89
C VAL A 29 16.34 -14.80 -5.30
N ALA A 30 16.47 -15.28 -4.07
CA ALA A 30 15.32 -15.84 -3.35
C ALA A 30 14.34 -14.71 -2.99
N ILE A 31 13.03 -14.96 -3.12
CA ILE A 31 11.96 -13.98 -2.86
C ILE A 31 10.91 -14.63 -1.97
N GLY A 32 10.75 -14.09 -0.76
CA GLY A 32 9.98 -14.75 0.29
C GLY A 32 10.43 -16.19 0.53
N ALA A 33 9.50 -17.03 1.00
CA ALA A 33 9.77 -18.44 1.28
C ALA A 33 9.57 -19.37 0.06
N LEU A 34 8.98 -18.88 -1.03
CA LEU A 34 8.43 -19.73 -2.11
C LEU A 34 9.18 -19.62 -3.44
N VAL A 35 10.00 -18.60 -3.65
CA VAL A 35 10.68 -18.35 -4.93
C VAL A 35 12.18 -18.50 -4.76
N ALA A 36 12.76 -19.46 -5.46
CA ALA A 36 14.20 -19.66 -5.55
C ALA A 36 14.78 -18.93 -6.78
N PRO A 37 16.09 -18.59 -6.77
CA PRO A 37 16.78 -18.10 -7.95
C PRO A 37 16.55 -19.02 -9.17
N GLY A 38 16.28 -18.43 -10.33
CA GLY A 38 15.98 -19.13 -11.57
C GLY A 38 14.51 -19.50 -11.76
N ASN A 39 13.65 -19.38 -10.74
CA ASN A 39 12.22 -19.63 -10.90
C ASN A 39 11.56 -18.58 -11.80
N LEU A 40 10.67 -19.05 -12.67
CA LEU A 40 9.84 -18.19 -13.50
C LEU A 40 8.68 -17.63 -12.68
N GLY A 41 8.32 -16.37 -12.95
CA GLY A 41 7.13 -15.72 -12.43
C GLY A 41 6.09 -15.52 -13.53
N GLY A 42 5.22 -14.53 -13.33
CA GLY A 42 4.26 -14.09 -14.34
C GLY A 42 4.87 -13.12 -15.35
N TYR A 43 3.99 -12.31 -15.92
CA TYR A 43 4.31 -11.38 -17.00
C TYR A 43 4.14 -9.94 -16.52
N ILE A 44 5.15 -9.10 -16.76
CA ILE A 44 5.05 -7.67 -16.51
C ILE A 44 5.49 -6.86 -17.74
N GLU A 45 4.95 -5.66 -17.92
CA GLU A 45 5.27 -4.80 -19.07
C GLU A 45 6.67 -4.18 -18.94
N SER A 46 7.02 -3.66 -17.76
CA SER A 46 8.33 -3.04 -17.49
C SER A 46 8.75 -3.13 -16.02
N ASP A 47 9.99 -2.73 -15.72
CA ASP A 47 10.53 -2.72 -14.34
C ASP A 47 9.72 -1.82 -13.38
N SER A 48 8.88 -0.90 -13.88
CA SER A 48 8.01 -0.09 -13.03
C SER A 48 6.86 -0.88 -12.41
N ASN A 49 6.49 -2.03 -12.99
CA ASN A 49 5.31 -2.77 -12.56
C ASN A 49 5.55 -3.64 -11.32
N LEU A 50 6.79 -4.01 -11.04
CA LEU A 50 7.15 -4.85 -9.89
C LEU A 50 8.39 -4.30 -9.20
N ALA A 51 8.23 -3.86 -7.95
CA ALA A 51 9.32 -3.30 -7.16
C ALA A 51 10.48 -4.30 -6.99
N HIS A 52 11.73 -3.83 -7.06
CA HIS A 52 12.91 -4.65 -6.74
C HIS A 52 13.15 -4.82 -5.22
N GLY A 53 12.58 -3.95 -4.38
CA GLY A 53 12.57 -4.11 -2.92
C GLY A 53 11.39 -4.96 -2.43
N GLY A 54 11.52 -5.53 -1.22
CA GLY A 54 10.49 -6.37 -0.60
C GLY A 54 10.27 -7.72 -1.30
N ASN A 55 9.35 -8.53 -0.77
CA ASN A 55 9.06 -9.87 -1.29
C ASN A 55 7.94 -9.93 -2.32
N ALA A 56 7.48 -8.79 -2.82
CA ALA A 56 6.44 -8.73 -3.84
C ALA A 56 6.81 -9.57 -5.07
N TRP A 57 5.87 -10.39 -5.57
CA TRP A 57 6.10 -11.27 -6.69
C TRP A 57 4.84 -11.55 -7.51
N VAL A 58 5.03 -11.72 -8.82
CA VAL A 58 4.01 -12.13 -9.78
C VAL A 58 4.28 -13.59 -10.14
N TYR A 59 3.33 -14.47 -9.88
CA TYR A 59 3.42 -15.93 -10.06
C TYR A 59 2.59 -16.40 -11.24
N GLY A 60 2.91 -17.60 -11.76
CA GLY A 60 2.06 -18.29 -12.72
C GLY A 60 1.88 -17.48 -14.01
N ASP A 61 0.65 -17.32 -14.47
CA ASP A 61 0.32 -16.58 -15.69
C ASP A 61 -0.31 -15.21 -15.41
N ALA A 62 -0.13 -14.71 -14.19
CA ALA A 62 -0.60 -13.39 -13.80
C ALA A 62 0.12 -12.29 -14.60
N GLN A 63 -0.60 -11.20 -14.84
CA GLN A 63 -0.19 -10.13 -15.74
C GLN A 63 -0.27 -8.78 -15.03
N VAL A 64 0.81 -8.00 -15.12
CA VAL A 64 0.86 -6.63 -14.59
C VAL A 64 1.33 -5.66 -15.67
N SER A 65 0.51 -4.67 -16.00
CA SER A 65 0.78 -3.73 -17.11
C SER A 65 0.30 -2.31 -16.82
N GLY A 66 0.60 -1.36 -17.70
CA GLY A 66 0.29 0.04 -17.46
C GLY A 66 1.17 0.66 -16.39
N ASN A 67 0.60 1.57 -15.63
CA ASN A 67 1.21 2.19 -14.47
C ASN A 67 1.00 1.35 -13.20
N ALA A 68 0.40 0.17 -13.32
CA ALA A 68 0.09 -0.66 -12.18
C ALA A 68 1.37 -1.08 -11.46
N TRP A 69 1.34 -1.09 -10.14
CA TRP A 69 2.54 -1.31 -9.34
C TRP A 69 2.31 -2.31 -8.20
N VAL A 70 3.10 -3.38 -8.21
CA VAL A 70 3.14 -4.40 -7.17
C VAL A 70 4.39 -4.23 -6.32
N PHE A 71 4.23 -4.01 -5.02
CA PHE A 71 5.34 -3.72 -4.09
C PHE A 71 5.07 -4.23 -2.67
N GLY A 72 6.03 -4.06 -1.75
CA GLY A 72 5.93 -4.64 -0.40
C GLY A 72 6.12 -6.16 -0.44
N ASP A 73 5.19 -6.91 0.14
CA ASP A 73 5.17 -8.37 0.18
C ASP A 73 3.97 -8.97 -0.61
N ALA A 74 3.39 -8.16 -1.49
CA ALA A 74 2.19 -8.50 -2.24
C ALA A 74 2.41 -9.65 -3.24
N GLN A 75 1.39 -10.49 -3.41
CA GLN A 75 1.44 -11.65 -4.30
C GLN A 75 0.33 -11.56 -5.33
N VAL A 76 0.69 -11.61 -6.60
CA VAL A 76 -0.26 -11.71 -7.71
C VAL A 76 -0.06 -13.07 -8.39
N SER A 77 -1.11 -13.87 -8.52
CA SER A 77 -0.99 -15.27 -8.98
C SER A 77 -2.20 -15.75 -9.80
N GLY A 78 -2.13 -16.98 -10.31
CA GLY A 78 -3.17 -17.53 -11.18
C GLY A 78 -3.17 -16.86 -12.56
N ASN A 79 -4.35 -16.47 -13.02
CA ASN A 79 -4.59 -15.70 -14.24
C ASN A 79 -5.00 -14.25 -13.90
N ALA A 80 -4.57 -13.71 -12.76
CA ALA A 80 -4.96 -12.38 -12.32
C ALA A 80 -4.36 -11.29 -13.20
N TRP A 81 -5.14 -10.24 -13.47
CA TRP A 81 -4.76 -9.09 -14.30
C TRP A 81 -4.76 -7.83 -13.46
N VAL A 82 -3.62 -7.15 -13.37
CA VAL A 82 -3.47 -5.87 -12.66
C VAL A 82 -2.98 -4.83 -13.66
N PHE A 83 -3.79 -3.81 -13.96
CA PHE A 83 -3.47 -2.84 -15.01
C PHE A 83 -4.02 -1.43 -14.71
N GLY A 84 -3.76 -0.46 -15.60
CA GLY A 84 -4.13 0.94 -15.35
C GLY A 84 -3.18 1.58 -14.34
N ASP A 85 -3.71 2.29 -13.35
CA ASP A 85 -2.96 2.94 -12.25
C ASP A 85 -3.03 2.15 -10.93
N ALA A 86 -3.46 0.89 -11.01
CA ALA A 86 -3.75 0.06 -9.84
C ALA A 86 -2.52 -0.24 -8.99
N ARG A 87 -2.71 -0.27 -7.67
CA ARG A 87 -1.64 -0.56 -6.70
C ARG A 87 -1.96 -1.82 -5.90
N VAL A 88 -0.98 -2.72 -5.79
CA VAL A 88 -1.07 -3.91 -4.95
C VAL A 88 0.12 -3.94 -4.00
N SER A 89 -0.14 -3.91 -2.69
CA SER A 89 0.92 -3.71 -1.69
C SER A 89 0.64 -4.36 -0.34
N GLY A 90 1.54 -4.22 0.64
CA GLY A 90 1.43 -4.92 1.92
C GLY A 90 1.57 -6.43 1.72
N ASN A 91 0.75 -7.23 2.40
CA ASN A 91 0.65 -8.68 2.24
C ASN A 91 -0.50 -9.09 1.30
N ALA A 92 -0.99 -8.16 0.47
CA ALA A 92 -2.17 -8.38 -0.35
C ALA A 92 -1.98 -9.55 -1.31
N GLN A 93 -3.04 -10.33 -1.50
CA GLN A 93 -3.06 -11.47 -2.41
C GLN A 93 -4.13 -11.27 -3.47
N VAL A 94 -3.71 -11.20 -4.73
CA VAL A 94 -4.59 -11.17 -5.90
C VAL A 94 -4.40 -12.48 -6.66
N SER A 95 -5.47 -13.25 -6.87
CA SER A 95 -5.38 -14.61 -7.40
C SER A 95 -6.60 -15.02 -8.23
N GLY A 96 -6.55 -16.21 -8.84
CA GLY A 96 -7.64 -16.70 -9.69
C GLY A 96 -7.69 -15.96 -11.03
N ASN A 97 -8.87 -15.57 -11.48
CA ASN A 97 -9.08 -14.74 -12.67
C ASN A 97 -9.45 -13.30 -12.28
N ALA A 98 -8.93 -12.79 -11.16
CA ALA A 98 -9.30 -11.48 -10.65
C ALA A 98 -8.72 -10.35 -11.51
N TRP A 99 -9.49 -9.27 -11.69
CA TRP A 99 -9.07 -8.08 -12.42
C TRP A 99 -9.03 -6.89 -11.46
N VAL A 100 -7.88 -6.22 -11.40
CA VAL A 100 -7.67 -5.01 -10.59
C VAL A 100 -7.20 -3.90 -11.51
N PHE A 101 -7.98 -2.83 -11.65
CA PHE A 101 -7.69 -1.77 -12.63
C PHE A 101 -8.22 -0.38 -12.24
N GLY A 102 -7.91 0.64 -13.04
CA GLY A 102 -8.17 2.04 -12.69
C GLY A 102 -7.25 2.49 -11.55
N ASP A 103 -7.73 3.35 -10.66
CA ASP A 103 -7.01 3.86 -9.49
C ASP A 103 -7.12 2.95 -8.25
N ALA A 104 -7.51 1.68 -8.46
CA ALA A 104 -7.80 0.75 -7.38
C ALA A 104 -6.56 0.43 -6.55
N TRP A 105 -6.73 0.36 -5.23
CA TRP A 105 -5.67 -0.03 -4.31
C TRP A 105 -6.06 -1.23 -3.46
N VAL A 106 -5.34 -2.33 -3.64
CA VAL A 106 -5.39 -3.52 -2.81
C VAL A 106 -4.18 -3.54 -1.87
N PHE A 107 -4.38 -3.47 -0.56
CA PHE A 107 -3.28 -3.38 0.39
C PHE A 107 -3.56 -4.06 1.75
N GLY A 108 -2.58 -4.04 2.65
CA GLY A 108 -2.65 -4.76 3.92
C GLY A 108 -2.75 -6.27 3.69
N ASP A 109 -3.62 -6.95 4.43
CA ASP A 109 -3.85 -8.40 4.30
C ASP A 109 -5.03 -8.75 3.35
N ALA A 110 -5.40 -7.84 2.45
CA ALA A 110 -6.51 -8.06 1.52
C ALA A 110 -6.33 -9.30 0.65
N ARG A 111 -7.44 -10.01 0.39
CA ARG A 111 -7.50 -11.14 -0.53
C ARG A 111 -8.56 -10.91 -1.60
N VAL A 112 -8.11 -10.84 -2.85
CA VAL A 112 -8.96 -10.74 -4.04
C VAL A 112 -8.75 -12.02 -4.84
N SER A 113 -9.82 -12.78 -5.09
CA SER A 113 -9.72 -14.11 -5.69
C SER A 113 -10.95 -14.47 -6.53
N GLY A 114 -10.84 -15.51 -7.35
CA GLY A 114 -11.91 -15.96 -8.23
C GLY A 114 -12.07 -15.03 -9.42
N ASP A 115 -13.30 -14.70 -9.80
CA ASP A 115 -13.62 -13.81 -10.93
C ASP A 115 -13.92 -12.37 -10.47
N ALA A 116 -13.25 -11.92 -9.39
CA ALA A 116 -13.48 -10.60 -8.80
C ALA A 116 -13.05 -9.45 -9.73
N LEU A 117 -13.86 -8.38 -9.77
CA LEU A 117 -13.55 -7.15 -10.49
C LEU A 117 -13.39 -6.01 -9.47
N VAL A 118 -12.20 -5.45 -9.37
CA VAL A 118 -11.87 -4.31 -8.51
C VAL A 118 -11.43 -3.15 -9.41
N PHE A 119 -12.18 -2.05 -9.41
CA PHE A 119 -11.96 -0.96 -10.36
C PHE A 119 -12.38 0.41 -9.86
N GLY A 120 -11.97 1.46 -10.57
CA GLY A 120 -12.19 2.86 -10.17
C GLY A 120 -11.35 3.18 -8.93
N ASP A 121 -11.89 4.00 -8.03
CA ASP A 121 -11.20 4.42 -6.79
C ASP A 121 -11.32 3.39 -5.64
N ALA A 122 -11.49 2.11 -5.97
CA ALA A 122 -11.77 1.07 -4.99
C ALA A 122 -10.59 0.86 -4.01
N LEU A 123 -10.90 0.88 -2.72
CA LEU A 123 -9.97 0.52 -1.65
C LEU A 123 -10.32 -0.87 -1.11
N VAL A 124 -9.38 -1.80 -1.20
CA VAL A 124 -9.52 -3.15 -0.66
C VAL A 124 -8.41 -3.39 0.34
N PHE A 125 -8.78 -3.50 1.61
CA PHE A 125 -7.87 -3.76 2.72
C PHE A 125 -8.50 -4.71 3.73
N GLY A 126 -7.68 -5.37 4.54
CA GLY A 126 -8.14 -6.28 5.59
C GLY A 126 -8.78 -5.51 6.76
N ASP A 127 -9.78 -6.13 7.39
CA ASP A 127 -10.42 -5.73 8.66
C ASP A 127 -10.48 -4.20 8.94
N ALA A 128 -11.38 -3.52 8.24
CA ALA A 128 -11.55 -2.08 8.37
C ALA A 128 -11.94 -1.63 9.79
N GLU A 129 -12.70 -2.46 10.50
CA GLU A 129 -13.10 -2.18 11.89
C GLU A 129 -11.90 -2.23 12.83
N ALA A 130 -11.03 -3.24 12.70
CA ALA A 130 -9.81 -3.31 13.51
C ALA A 130 -8.85 -2.14 13.26
N ILE A 131 -8.69 -1.72 11.99
CA ILE A 131 -7.86 -0.56 11.63
C ILE A 131 -8.44 0.72 12.23
N LYS A 132 -9.75 0.93 12.06
CA LYS A 132 -10.43 2.11 12.58
C LYS A 132 -10.40 2.15 14.11
N ALA A 133 -10.59 1.02 14.78
CA ALA A 133 -10.50 0.92 16.23
C ALA A 133 -9.09 1.28 16.74
N ASP A 134 -8.02 0.72 16.16
CA ASP A 134 -6.64 1.07 16.55
C ASP A 134 -6.31 2.54 16.23
N LEU A 135 -6.82 3.08 15.11
CA LEU A 135 -6.69 4.52 14.81
C LEU A 135 -7.38 5.35 15.91
N PHE A 136 -8.60 5.01 16.29
CA PHE A 136 -9.35 5.73 17.32
C PHE A 136 -8.66 5.65 18.68
N ASP A 137 -8.01 4.53 19.01
CA ASP A 137 -7.19 4.40 20.22
C ASP A 137 -5.99 5.37 20.21
N VAL A 138 -5.34 5.56 19.07
CA VAL A 138 -4.25 6.55 18.91
C VAL A 138 -4.79 7.98 19.01
N LEU A 139 -5.89 8.29 18.33
CA LEU A 139 -6.51 9.63 18.36
C LEU A 139 -7.06 9.98 19.76
N ASN A 140 -7.57 9.00 20.50
CA ASN A 140 -8.05 9.19 21.88
C ASN A 140 -6.93 9.60 22.85
N GLN A 141 -5.69 9.17 22.60
CA GLN A 141 -4.49 9.59 23.35
C GLN A 141 -3.92 10.94 22.87
N SER A 142 -4.48 11.49 21.77
CA SER A 142 -3.97 12.68 21.09
C SER A 142 -5.08 13.63 20.61
N LYS A 143 -6.16 13.73 21.39
CA LYS A 143 -7.37 14.50 21.02
C LYS A 143 -7.08 15.93 20.60
N ALA A 144 -6.17 16.60 21.31
CA ALA A 144 -5.80 17.99 21.05
C ALA A 144 -5.11 18.16 19.68
N GLU A 145 -4.44 17.12 19.18
CA GLU A 145 -3.72 17.13 17.92
C GLU A 145 -4.56 16.71 16.71
N VAL A 146 -5.74 16.10 16.93
CA VAL A 146 -6.61 15.59 15.84
C VAL A 146 -6.89 16.65 14.76
N PRO A 147 -7.23 17.92 15.08
CA PRO A 147 -7.41 18.95 14.05
C PRO A 147 -6.14 19.17 13.20
N GLY A 148 -4.97 19.11 13.82
CA GLY A 148 -3.68 19.24 13.13
C GLY A 148 -3.36 18.03 12.24
N VAL A 149 -3.77 16.81 12.64
CA VAL A 149 -3.66 15.60 11.81
C VAL A 149 -4.55 15.72 10.57
N ILE A 150 -5.79 16.20 10.73
CA ILE A 150 -6.72 16.47 9.62
C ILE A 150 -6.10 17.47 8.63
N THR A 151 -5.53 18.57 9.13
CA THR A 151 -4.83 19.55 8.28
C THR A 151 -3.64 18.90 7.56
N ALA A 152 -2.87 18.06 8.24
CA ALA A 152 -1.72 17.38 7.65
C ALA A 152 -2.12 16.43 6.50
N LEU A 153 -3.24 15.70 6.64
CA LEU A 153 -3.80 14.85 5.58
C LEU A 153 -4.22 15.70 4.37
N LYS A 154 -4.97 16.78 4.60
CA LYS A 154 -5.45 17.69 3.53
C LYS A 154 -4.30 18.36 2.76
N GLU A 155 -3.18 18.63 3.42
CA GLU A 155 -2.00 19.27 2.81
C GLU A 155 -0.96 18.26 2.29
N GLY A 156 -1.23 16.95 2.33
CA GLY A 156 -0.29 15.91 1.91
C GLY A 156 1.02 15.87 2.70
N ARG A 157 0.97 16.25 3.98
CA ARG A 157 2.10 16.26 4.91
C ARG A 157 2.26 14.96 5.71
N VAL A 158 1.41 13.96 5.48
CA VAL A 158 1.52 12.64 6.10
C VAL A 158 2.34 11.73 5.19
N ASP A 159 3.28 11.00 5.77
CA ASP A 159 4.04 9.96 5.09
C ASP A 159 4.21 8.78 6.02
N GLY A 160 3.38 7.75 5.84
CA GLY A 160 3.43 6.55 6.66
C GLY A 160 4.73 5.76 6.52
N THR A 161 5.53 6.02 5.49
CA THR A 161 6.77 5.25 5.23
C THR A 161 7.94 5.66 6.12
N VAL A 162 7.83 6.78 6.86
CA VAL A 162 8.89 7.31 7.71
C VAL A 162 8.39 7.78 9.07
N TYR A 163 9.18 7.52 10.11
CA TYR A 163 8.89 7.95 11.49
C TYR A 163 9.49 9.32 11.85
N SER A 164 10.33 9.90 10.98
CA SER A 164 11.06 11.15 11.26
C SER A 164 11.29 11.96 9.98
N GLY A 165 11.51 13.28 10.13
CA GLY A 165 11.75 14.20 9.02
C GLY A 165 10.70 15.31 8.92
N GLU A 166 10.69 16.03 7.79
CA GLU A 166 9.69 17.10 7.52
C GLU A 166 8.27 16.56 7.37
N CYS A 167 8.14 15.29 6.97
CA CYS A 167 6.92 14.53 6.73
C CYS A 167 7.03 13.24 7.54
N ALA A 168 5.97 12.79 8.20
CA ALA A 168 6.05 11.63 9.10
C ALA A 168 4.74 10.83 9.11
N CYS A 169 4.79 9.63 9.69
CA CYS A 169 3.64 8.74 9.85
C CYS A 169 2.55 9.37 10.75
N LEU A 170 1.50 8.62 11.07
CA LEU A 170 0.47 9.06 12.02
C LEU A 170 1.08 9.53 13.36
N VAL A 171 1.85 8.65 14.02
CA VAL A 171 2.48 8.95 15.32
C VAL A 171 3.52 10.07 15.19
N GLY A 172 4.29 10.09 14.10
CA GLY A 172 5.28 11.14 13.84
C GLY A 172 4.63 12.51 13.59
N THR A 173 3.48 12.54 12.92
CA THR A 173 2.68 13.76 12.72
C THR A 173 2.20 14.30 14.08
N ILE A 174 1.70 13.43 14.96
CA ILE A 174 1.27 13.83 16.32
C ILE A 174 2.46 14.35 17.14
N ALA A 175 3.60 13.65 17.13
CA ALA A 175 4.80 14.07 17.84
C ALA A 175 5.27 15.46 17.36
N LYS A 176 5.23 15.69 16.05
CA LYS A 176 5.59 16.99 15.45
C LYS A 176 4.62 18.11 15.86
N LEU A 177 3.31 17.84 15.91
CA LEU A 177 2.32 18.80 16.39
C LEU A 177 2.54 19.19 17.86
N ARG A 178 3.09 18.27 18.66
CA ARG A 178 3.52 18.52 20.04
C ARG A 178 4.91 19.16 20.17
N GLY A 179 5.67 19.26 19.07
CA GLY A 179 7.04 19.77 19.09
C GLY A 179 8.04 18.86 19.81
N ILE A 180 7.79 17.56 19.84
CA ILE A 180 8.63 16.57 20.53
C ILE A 180 9.17 15.50 19.57
N ASP A 181 10.24 14.82 19.98
CA ASP A 181 10.78 13.68 19.26
C ASP A 181 9.79 12.49 19.30
N VAL A 182 9.68 11.76 18.20
CA VAL A 182 8.72 10.65 18.05
C VAL A 182 8.99 9.48 19.01
N PHE A 183 10.24 9.35 19.50
CA PHE A 183 10.63 8.33 20.47
C PHE A 183 10.71 8.88 21.90
N SER A 184 10.33 10.15 22.12
CA SER A 184 10.26 10.76 23.44
C SER A 184 9.19 10.09 24.30
N ASP A 185 9.54 9.79 25.56
CA ASP A 185 8.57 9.28 26.53
C ASP A 185 7.45 10.31 26.85
N GLN A 186 7.64 11.59 26.48
CA GLN A 186 6.62 12.63 26.60
C GLN A 186 5.45 12.45 25.62
N LEU A 187 5.58 11.59 24.60
CA LEU A 187 4.51 11.32 23.63
C LEU A 187 3.37 10.50 24.23
N GLY A 188 3.63 9.73 25.29
CA GLY A 188 2.63 8.89 25.97
C GLY A 188 2.31 7.58 25.24
N PHE A 189 2.74 7.43 23.99
CA PHE A 189 2.70 6.19 23.21
C PHE A 189 3.89 6.17 22.24
N LYS A 190 4.22 4.99 21.72
CA LYS A 190 5.37 4.81 20.81
C LYS A 190 4.91 4.42 19.42
N PRO A 191 5.68 4.79 18.37
CA PRO A 191 5.52 4.20 17.06
C PRO A 191 5.56 2.68 17.13
N ASN A 192 4.60 2.04 16.49
CA ASN A 192 4.54 0.59 16.40
C ASN A 192 4.14 0.21 14.98
N SER A 193 5.13 -0.11 14.15
CA SER A 193 4.89 -0.51 12.76
C SER A 193 4.02 -1.75 12.64
N ALA A 194 3.84 -2.57 13.69
CA ALA A 194 2.98 -3.74 13.63
C ALA A 194 1.49 -3.45 13.86
N ARG A 195 1.12 -2.23 14.27
CA ARG A 195 -0.28 -1.92 14.59
C ARG A 195 -1.11 -1.66 13.32
N PRO A 196 -2.41 -2.04 13.31
CA PRO A 196 -3.26 -1.88 12.13
C PRO A 196 -3.29 -0.47 11.53
N ALA A 197 -3.37 0.58 12.36
CA ALA A 197 -3.40 1.95 11.85
C ALA A 197 -2.08 2.36 11.19
N GLU A 198 -0.93 2.05 11.76
CA GLU A 198 0.37 2.37 11.13
C GLU A 198 0.56 1.57 9.84
N GLN A 199 0.15 0.30 9.81
CA GLN A 199 0.16 -0.51 8.59
C GLN A 199 -0.76 0.07 7.51
N PHE A 200 -1.94 0.57 7.88
CA PHE A 200 -2.81 1.30 6.97
C PHE A 200 -2.13 2.57 6.45
N PHE A 201 -1.52 3.37 7.33
CA PHE A 201 -0.88 4.63 6.95
C PHE A 201 0.35 4.44 6.02
N LEU A 202 0.95 3.24 5.93
CA LEU A 202 1.96 2.92 4.89
C LEU A 202 1.45 3.14 3.45
N SER A 203 0.12 3.15 3.27
CA SER A 203 -0.54 3.51 2.01
C SER A 203 -0.68 5.03 1.79
N ILE A 204 -0.06 5.87 2.61
CA ILE A 204 -0.08 7.32 2.45
C ILE A 204 1.36 7.82 2.39
N ARG A 205 1.73 8.49 1.30
CA ARG A 205 3.07 9.04 1.08
C ARG A 205 3.06 10.56 1.06
N LYS A 206 4.22 11.18 1.24
CA LYS A 206 4.37 12.63 1.10
C LYS A 206 3.79 13.12 -0.24
N GLY A 207 2.90 14.11 -0.18
CA GLY A 207 2.21 14.70 -1.32
C GLY A 207 0.86 14.07 -1.65
N ASP A 208 0.52 12.91 -1.08
CA ASP A 208 -0.80 12.31 -1.24
C ASP A 208 -1.85 13.12 -0.48
N THR A 209 -2.94 13.51 -1.14
CA THR A 209 -4.08 14.19 -0.54
C THR A 209 -5.34 13.32 -0.65
N PRO A 210 -6.44 13.64 0.06
CA PRO A 210 -7.74 12.97 -0.12
C PRO A 210 -8.26 12.96 -1.56
N GLU A 211 -7.85 13.92 -2.38
CA GLU A 211 -8.21 14.01 -3.80
C GLU A 211 -7.37 13.10 -4.70
N THR A 212 -6.16 12.72 -4.27
CA THR A 212 -5.20 11.97 -5.09
C THR A 212 -4.90 10.57 -4.56
N ASN A 213 -5.30 10.27 -3.32
CA ASN A 213 -5.04 9.01 -2.65
C ASN A 213 -6.27 8.58 -1.84
N PRO A 214 -6.93 7.48 -2.23
CA PRO A 214 -8.13 7.02 -1.53
C PRO A 214 -7.86 6.61 -0.06
N ALA A 215 -6.69 6.08 0.28
CA ALA A 215 -6.37 5.77 1.68
C ALA A 215 -6.21 7.05 2.53
N SER A 216 -5.64 8.12 1.96
CA SER A 216 -5.63 9.44 2.60
C SER A 216 -7.04 9.98 2.79
N LYS A 217 -7.93 9.77 1.83
CA LYS A 217 -9.35 10.11 1.95
C LYS A 217 -10.04 9.35 3.08
N GLN A 218 -9.83 8.03 3.14
CA GLN A 218 -10.43 7.20 4.18
C GLN A 218 -9.89 7.53 5.58
N ALA A 219 -8.59 7.81 5.72
CA ALA A 219 -8.01 8.30 6.96
C ALA A 219 -8.64 9.63 7.39
N LEU A 220 -8.84 10.55 6.45
CA LEU A 220 -9.50 11.83 6.72
C LEU A 220 -10.92 11.62 7.25
N GLU A 221 -11.71 10.78 6.56
CA GLU A 221 -13.09 10.46 6.97
C GLU A 221 -13.14 9.90 8.39
N TRP A 222 -12.24 8.98 8.76
CA TRP A 222 -12.16 8.43 10.12
C TRP A 222 -11.71 9.47 11.15
N CYS A 223 -10.75 10.34 10.82
CA CYS A 223 -10.34 11.42 11.72
C CYS A 223 -11.45 12.45 11.94
N GLU A 224 -12.20 12.81 10.89
CA GLU A 224 -13.34 13.72 10.98
C GLU A 224 -14.51 13.09 11.76
N GLU A 225 -14.77 11.80 11.57
CA GLU A 225 -15.74 11.04 12.36
C GLU A 225 -15.36 11.01 13.84
N PHE A 226 -14.10 10.71 14.16
CA PHE A 226 -13.60 10.74 15.54
C PHE A 226 -13.78 12.12 16.17
N LEU A 227 -13.41 13.18 15.43
CA LEU A 227 -13.52 14.55 15.92
C LEU A 227 -14.99 14.93 16.16
N ALA A 228 -15.89 14.59 15.23
CA ALA A 228 -17.32 14.83 15.38
C ALA A 228 -17.91 14.10 16.59
N ALA A 229 -17.51 12.85 16.83
CA ALA A 229 -17.95 12.06 17.98
C ALA A 229 -17.42 12.60 19.33
N ASN A 230 -16.27 13.27 19.34
CA ASN A 230 -15.63 13.79 20.56
C ASN A 230 -15.81 15.30 20.77
N ALA A 231 -16.35 16.04 19.79
CA ALA A 231 -16.67 17.47 19.93
C ALA A 231 -17.97 17.73 20.73
N VAL A 232 -18.78 16.67 20.95
CA VAL A 232 -20.07 16.70 21.66
C VAL A 232 -19.92 16.26 23.14
N ALA A 233 -18.69 15.99 23.60
CA ALA A 233 -18.37 15.49 24.94
C ALA A 233 -17.70 16.54 25.82
#